data_AF-A0A3N1ARD1-F1
#
_entry.id   AF-A0A3N1ARD1-F1
#
_cell.length_a   1.000
_cell.length_b   1.000
_cell.length_c   1.000
_cell.angle_alpha   90.00
_cell.angle_beta   90.00
_cell.angle_gamma   90.00
#
_symmetry.space_group_name_H-M   'P 1'
#
loop_
_entity.id
_entity.type
_entity.pdbx_description
1 polymer ?
#
loop_
_entity_poly.entity_id
_entity_poly.type
_entity_poly.pdbx_seq_one_letter_code
_entity_poly.pdbx_strand_id
1 'polypeptide(L)'
;MNGFDRRMGGLINRSLRRLAVVALAVTMGLFLVPATAAQAATWRSATSTGWGPSPAAGQQNAANNARAALTSLAANLGETCSNVTVSAPRHLYTAPDGSAYVYEATATGYCVPAPPPPSYTVARSATRQGSGATSTSAIQNGAQAARADILAVGVACANWATNASNVFTAPDGSWHVYNVTVSALCTN
;
A
#
# COMPACT_ATOMS: atom_id res chain seq x y z
N MET A 1 75.26 5.49 -21.46
CA MET A 1 75.69 6.67 -20.69
C MET A 1 74.48 7.27 -20.01
N ASN A 2 74.51 7.26 -18.66
CA ASN A 2 73.72 8.05 -17.71
C ASN A 2 72.21 7.74 -17.63
N GLY A 3 71.60 7.52 -16.47
CA GLY A 3 72.06 7.70 -15.10
C GLY A 3 70.83 7.84 -14.19
N PHE A 4 70.89 7.14 -13.06
CA PHE A 4 69.88 6.94 -12.02
C PHE A 4 69.51 8.21 -11.21
N ASP A 5 68.30 8.17 -10.64
CA ASP A 5 67.86 8.67 -9.33
C ASP A 5 68.24 10.08 -8.82
N ARG A 6 67.20 10.84 -8.46
CA ARG A 6 67.20 11.58 -7.18
C ARG A 6 65.90 11.35 -6.42
N ARG A 7 66.08 10.81 -5.22
CA ARG A 7 65.12 10.59 -4.13
C ARG A 7 64.71 11.88 -3.40
N MET A 8 63.66 11.69 -2.60
CA MET A 8 63.25 12.40 -1.37
C MET A 8 62.36 13.62 -1.60
N GLY A 9 61.23 13.80 -0.92
CA GLY A 9 60.66 13.14 0.25
C GLY A 9 59.68 14.12 0.94
N GLY A 10 58.75 13.60 1.75
CA GLY A 10 57.89 14.38 2.65
C GLY A 10 56.43 14.44 2.22
N LEU A 11 55.57 13.50 2.65
CA LEU A 11 54.80 13.52 3.90
C LEU A 11 54.13 14.87 4.19
N ILE A 12 52.79 14.88 4.15
CA ILE A 12 51.80 15.57 5.01
C ILE A 12 50.45 15.38 4.28
N ASN A 13 49.75 14.27 4.47
CA ASN A 13 48.75 14.10 5.53
C ASN A 13 47.83 15.32 5.71
N ARG A 14 46.65 15.32 5.06
CA ARG A 14 45.43 15.92 5.62
C ARG A 14 44.17 15.46 4.86
N SER A 15 43.41 14.63 5.56
CA SER A 15 41.95 14.63 5.58
C SER A 15 41.20 14.25 4.30
N LEU A 16 41.36 13.00 3.86
CA LEU A 16 40.24 12.23 3.35
C LEU A 16 39.23 12.04 4.51
N ARG A 17 38.31 12.99 4.67
CA ARG A 17 37.08 12.81 5.46
C ARG A 17 36.24 11.75 4.76
N ARG A 18 36.56 10.48 5.04
CA ARG A 18 35.65 9.36 4.82
C ARG A 18 34.43 9.60 5.70
N LEU A 19 33.37 10.13 5.11
CA LEU A 19 32.04 10.15 5.71
C LEU A 19 31.60 8.69 5.88
N ALA A 20 31.73 8.20 7.12
CA ALA A 20 31.16 6.94 7.54
C ALA A 20 29.64 7.07 7.50
N VAL A 21 29.03 6.42 6.52
CA VAL A 21 27.59 6.16 6.53
C VAL A 21 27.36 5.05 7.55
N VAL A 22 27.01 5.43 8.77
CA VAL A 22 26.49 4.48 9.78
C VAL A 22 25.03 4.23 9.42
N ALA A 23 24.79 3.22 8.58
CA ALA A 23 23.47 2.66 8.38
C ALA A 23 23.21 1.65 9.50
N LEU A 24 22.62 2.12 10.60
CA LEU A 24 22.03 1.26 11.62
C LEU A 24 20.51 1.40 11.54
N ALA A 25 19.86 0.38 10.99
CA ALA A 25 18.44 0.13 11.21
C ALA A 25 18.25 -1.38 11.28
N VAL A 26 18.38 -1.91 12.50
CA VAL A 26 17.91 -3.25 12.88
C VAL A 26 16.41 -3.15 13.10
N THR A 27 15.61 -3.90 12.36
CA THR A 27 14.29 -4.35 12.84
C THR A 27 13.94 -5.72 12.24
N MET A 28 14.25 -6.73 13.04
CA MET A 28 13.48 -7.95 13.35
C MET A 28 12.27 -8.28 12.47
N GLY A 29 12.21 -9.54 12.04
CA GLY A 29 11.10 -10.13 11.31
C GLY A 29 9.75 -9.90 11.99
N LEU A 30 8.84 -9.30 11.23
CA LEU A 30 7.43 -9.22 11.56
C LEU A 30 6.76 -10.50 11.06
N PHE A 31 6.25 -11.30 12.01
CA PHE A 31 5.12 -12.18 11.72
C PHE A 31 4.00 -11.32 11.13
N LEU A 32 3.51 -11.66 9.93
CA LEU A 32 2.32 -11.08 9.32
C LEU A 32 1.09 -11.53 10.13
N VAL A 33 0.85 -10.86 11.25
CA VAL A 33 -0.47 -10.80 11.88
C VAL A 33 -1.16 -9.59 11.26
N PRO A 34 -2.38 -9.69 10.71
CA PRO A 34 -3.10 -8.51 10.26
C PRO A 34 -3.30 -7.59 11.46
N ALA A 35 -2.60 -6.46 11.45
CA ALA A 35 -2.72 -5.44 12.48
C ALA A 35 -4.12 -4.83 12.42
N THR A 36 -5.05 -5.44 13.14
CA THR A 36 -6.22 -4.74 13.69
C THR A 36 -5.95 -4.47 15.17
N ALA A 37 -4.75 -3.97 15.49
CA ALA A 37 -4.63 -3.19 16.70
C ALA A 37 -5.47 -1.95 16.45
N ALA A 38 -6.60 -1.81 17.14
CA ALA A 38 -7.32 -0.55 17.22
C ALA A 38 -6.31 0.49 17.72
N GLN A 39 -5.68 1.23 16.81
CA GLN A 39 -4.81 2.33 17.17
C GLN A 39 -5.74 3.35 17.83
N ALA A 40 -5.58 3.54 19.14
CA ALA A 40 -6.43 4.45 19.86
C ALA A 40 -6.28 5.85 19.25
N ALA A 41 -7.41 6.53 19.12
CA ALA A 41 -7.44 7.88 18.59
C ALA A 41 -6.50 8.80 19.40
N THR A 42 -5.53 9.42 18.72
CA THR A 42 -4.40 10.07 19.39
C THR A 42 -3.95 11.34 18.68
N TRP A 43 -3.36 12.26 19.44
CA TRP A 43 -2.74 13.46 18.87
C TRP A 43 -1.38 13.11 18.27
N ARG A 44 -1.17 13.51 17.02
CA ARG A 44 0.13 13.40 16.34
C ARG A 44 0.60 14.75 15.87
N SER A 45 1.91 14.89 15.81
CA SER A 45 2.57 16.08 15.31
C SER A 45 3.68 15.73 14.33
N ALA A 46 3.86 16.54 13.29
CA ALA A 46 4.98 16.44 12.37
C ALA A 46 5.55 17.84 12.10
N THR A 47 6.88 17.93 12.13
CA THR A 47 7.62 19.16 11.85
C THR A 47 8.25 19.06 10.47
N SER A 48 8.20 20.15 9.71
CA SER A 48 8.86 20.24 8.42
C SER A 48 9.34 21.65 8.14
N THR A 49 10.33 21.74 7.26
CA THR A 49 10.86 23.01 6.79
C THR A 49 10.33 23.34 5.40
N GLY A 50 10.26 24.63 5.09
CA GLY A 50 9.91 25.13 3.78
C GLY A 50 10.72 26.38 3.46
N TRP A 51 10.96 26.60 2.18
CA TRP A 51 11.73 27.74 1.69
C TRP A 51 10.92 28.50 0.64
N GLY A 52 11.19 29.80 0.48
CA GLY A 52 10.58 30.61 -0.57
C GLY A 52 11.35 31.89 -0.85
N PRO A 53 11.07 32.57 -1.97
CA PRO A 53 11.76 33.80 -2.38
C PRO A 53 11.39 35.02 -1.52
N SER A 54 10.42 34.88 -0.62
CA SER A 54 10.02 35.91 0.33
C SER A 54 9.72 35.29 1.70
N PRO A 55 9.71 36.09 2.79
CA PRO A 55 9.32 35.63 4.11
C PRO A 55 7.95 34.93 4.12
N ALA A 56 6.95 35.52 3.48
CA ALA A 56 5.60 34.97 3.40
C ALA A 56 5.56 33.63 2.65
N ALA A 57 6.31 33.51 1.54
CA ALA A 57 6.38 32.28 0.77
C ALA A 57 7.07 31.15 1.57
N GLY A 58 8.18 31.46 2.26
CA GLY A 58 8.86 30.49 3.12
C GLY A 58 7.98 30.00 4.27
N GLN A 59 7.25 30.90 4.94
CA GLN A 59 6.32 30.56 6.01
C GLN A 59 5.17 29.66 5.52
N GLN A 60 4.56 30.02 4.39
CA GLN A 60 3.48 29.23 3.79
C GLN A 60 3.96 27.84 3.38
N ASN A 61 5.14 27.75 2.76
CA ASN A 61 5.71 26.48 2.34
C ASN A 61 6.05 25.60 3.54
N ALA A 62 6.60 26.16 4.62
CA ALA A 62 6.87 25.41 5.84
C ALA A 62 5.57 24.86 6.46
N ALA A 63 4.51 25.69 6.52
CA ALA A 63 3.21 25.26 7.02
C ALA A 63 2.58 24.14 6.16
N ASN A 64 2.66 24.26 4.83
CA ASN A 64 2.16 23.24 3.91
C ASN A 64 2.94 21.93 4.03
N ASN A 65 4.28 22.01 4.10
CA ASN A 65 5.15 20.84 4.26
C ASN A 65 4.90 20.14 5.60
N ALA A 66 4.67 20.89 6.68
CA ALA A 66 4.34 20.33 7.98
C ALA A 66 3.00 19.56 7.94
N ARG A 67 1.97 20.11 7.28
CA ARG A 67 0.70 19.39 7.06
C ARG A 67 0.91 18.12 6.23
N ALA A 68 1.65 18.20 5.13
CA ALA A 68 1.94 17.05 4.28
C ALA A 68 2.73 15.96 5.02
N ALA A 69 3.66 16.36 5.90
CA ALA A 69 4.41 15.45 6.76
C ALA A 69 3.48 14.74 7.77
N LEU A 70 2.52 15.46 8.37
CA LEU A 70 1.54 14.87 9.27
C LEU A 70 0.61 13.88 8.53
N THR A 71 0.14 14.25 7.35
CA THR A 71 -0.69 13.36 6.51
C THR A 71 0.08 12.12 6.09
N SER A 72 1.34 12.26 5.68
CA SER A 72 2.21 11.12 5.33
C SER A 72 2.46 10.21 6.52
N LEU A 73 2.71 10.78 7.71
CA LEU A 73 2.86 10.01 8.95
C LEU A 73 1.60 9.20 9.26
N ALA A 74 0.43 9.84 9.17
CA ALA A 74 -0.85 9.18 9.41
C ALA A 74 -1.10 8.05 8.40
N ALA A 75 -0.87 8.29 7.11
CA ALA A 75 -1.05 7.30 6.05
C ALA A 75 -0.13 6.08 6.26
N ASN A 76 1.13 6.27 6.64
CA ASN A 76 2.05 5.17 6.96
C ASN A 76 1.59 4.32 8.15
N LEU A 77 0.76 4.88 9.02
CA LEU A 77 0.21 4.20 10.19
C LEU A 77 -1.21 3.67 9.95
N GLY A 78 -1.81 3.90 8.77
CA GLY A 78 -3.18 3.51 8.47
C GLY A 78 -4.24 4.42 9.11
N GLU A 79 -3.90 5.68 9.36
CA GLU A 79 -4.74 6.64 10.07
C GLU A 79 -5.11 7.85 9.19
N THR A 80 -6.16 8.56 9.60
CA THR A 80 -6.53 9.87 9.05
C THR A 80 -6.60 10.90 10.16
N CYS A 81 -5.99 12.07 9.95
CA CYS A 81 -5.96 13.16 10.94
C CYS A 81 -7.01 14.23 10.63
N SER A 82 -7.67 14.71 11.68
CA SER A 82 -8.62 15.82 11.68
C SER A 82 -8.18 16.91 12.67
N ASN A 83 -8.86 18.06 12.69
CA ASN A 83 -8.54 19.19 13.58
C ASN A 83 -7.06 19.62 13.48
N VAL A 84 -6.50 19.61 12.26
CA VAL A 84 -5.10 19.93 12.03
C VAL A 84 -4.85 21.42 12.26
N THR A 85 -4.02 21.70 13.24
CA THR A 85 -3.51 23.04 13.55
C THR A 85 -2.03 23.11 13.19
N VAL A 86 -1.55 24.27 12.76
CA VAL A 86 -0.14 24.49 12.42
C VAL A 86 0.41 25.57 13.34
N SER A 87 1.57 25.32 13.95
CA SER A 87 2.26 26.30 14.76
C SER A 87 2.70 27.52 13.94
N ALA A 88 2.93 28.65 14.62
CA ALA A 88 3.53 29.81 13.98
C ALA A 88 4.91 29.43 13.40
N PRO A 89 5.17 29.64 12.10
CA PRO A 89 6.42 29.24 11.49
C PRO A 89 7.62 29.98 12.10
N ARG A 90 8.64 29.22 12.50
CA ARG A 90 9.90 29.74 13.03
C ARG A 90 10.87 30.00 11.89
N HIS A 91 11.43 31.21 11.85
CA HIS A 91 12.51 31.52 10.91
C HIS A 91 13.78 30.76 11.27
N LEU A 92 14.39 30.12 10.27
CA LEU A 92 15.64 29.38 10.43
C LEU A 92 16.81 30.12 9.76
N TYR A 93 16.59 30.61 8.54
CA TYR A 93 17.68 31.09 7.70
C TYR A 93 17.17 32.02 6.60
N THR A 94 17.97 33.04 6.27
CA THR A 94 17.82 33.85 5.06
C THR A 94 19.13 33.78 4.28
N ALA A 95 19.04 33.51 2.98
CA ALA A 95 20.21 33.50 2.12
C ALA A 95 20.87 34.90 2.09
N PRO A 96 22.21 35.00 2.08
CA PRO A 96 22.92 36.29 2.12
C PRO A 96 22.58 37.22 0.95
N ASP A 97 22.20 36.66 -0.19
CA ASP A 97 21.76 37.38 -1.39
C ASP A 97 20.26 37.75 -1.35
N GLY A 98 19.55 37.41 -0.27
CA GLY A 98 18.13 37.64 -0.10
C GLY A 98 17.23 36.76 -0.98
N SER A 99 17.79 35.75 -1.67
CA SER A 99 17.06 34.94 -2.66
C SER A 99 16.15 33.87 -2.04
N ALA A 100 16.37 33.52 -0.77
CA ALA A 100 15.61 32.48 -0.08
C ALA A 100 15.43 32.75 1.41
N TYR A 101 14.24 32.42 1.91
CA TYR A 101 13.88 32.47 3.32
C TYR A 101 13.36 31.09 3.73
N VAL A 102 14.02 30.49 4.73
CA VAL A 102 13.72 29.14 5.23
C VAL A 102 13.05 29.24 6.58
N TYR A 103 11.92 28.56 6.70
CA TYR A 103 11.13 28.46 7.93
C TYR A 103 10.88 27.01 8.30
N GLU A 104 10.56 26.79 9.56
CA GLU A 104 10.11 25.52 10.13
C GLU A 104 8.72 25.71 10.71
N ALA A 105 7.85 24.73 10.52
CA ALA A 105 6.54 24.69 11.16
C ALA A 105 6.22 23.28 11.63
N THR A 106 5.32 23.18 12.62
CA THR A 106 4.83 21.90 13.14
C THR A 106 3.33 21.84 12.96
N ALA A 107 2.83 20.79 12.33
CA ALA A 107 1.41 20.50 12.24
C ALA A 107 1.03 19.46 13.29
N THR A 108 -0.06 19.70 14.01
CA THR A 108 -0.62 18.81 15.04
C THR A 108 -2.07 18.53 14.74
N GLY A 109 -2.49 17.27 14.77
CA GLY A 109 -3.85 16.84 14.47
C GLY A 109 -4.28 15.62 15.27
N TYR A 110 -5.59 15.42 15.39
CA TYR A 110 -6.19 14.28 16.05
C TYR A 110 -6.40 13.16 15.03
N CYS A 111 -5.65 12.07 15.17
CA CYS A 111 -5.58 11.00 14.19
C CYS A 111 -6.32 9.76 14.72
N VAL A 112 -7.14 9.19 13.85
CA VAL A 112 -7.94 7.99 14.10
C VAL A 112 -7.59 6.94 13.05
N PRO A 113 -7.75 5.64 13.34
CA PRO A 113 -7.66 4.60 12.32
C PRO A 113 -8.54 4.97 11.13
N ALA A 114 -7.98 4.89 9.93
CA ALA A 114 -8.77 5.05 8.73
C ALA A 114 -9.84 3.94 8.69
N PRO A 115 -11.09 4.25 8.33
CA PRO A 115 -12.08 3.21 8.13
C PRO A 115 -11.58 2.23 7.07
N PRO A 116 -11.88 0.91 7.22
CA PRO A 116 -11.55 -0.04 6.19
C PRO A 116 -12.19 0.39 4.86
N PRO A 117 -11.55 0.06 3.71
CA PRO A 117 -12.15 0.32 2.40
C PRO A 117 -13.58 -0.24 2.34
N PRO A 118 -14.51 0.44 1.64
CA PRO A 118 -15.86 -0.07 1.48
C PRO A 118 -15.80 -1.40 0.74
N SER A 119 -16.33 -2.45 1.34
CA SER A 119 -16.52 -3.71 0.66
C SER A 119 -17.87 -3.71 -0.05
N TYR A 120 -17.90 -4.21 -1.28
CA TYR A 120 -19.13 -4.31 -2.06
C TYR A 120 -19.29 -5.71 -2.63
N THR A 121 -20.54 -6.16 -2.72
CA THR A 121 -20.86 -7.47 -3.29
C THR A 121 -21.13 -7.33 -4.78
N VAL A 122 -20.52 -8.21 -5.57
CA VAL A 122 -20.67 -8.29 -7.02
C VAL A 122 -21.21 -9.66 -7.38
N ALA A 123 -22.30 -9.68 -8.15
CA ALA A 123 -22.82 -10.92 -8.69
C ALA A 123 -21.89 -11.46 -9.78
N ARG A 124 -21.52 -12.74 -9.67
CA ARG A 124 -20.76 -13.48 -10.67
C ARG A 124 -21.51 -14.74 -11.06
N SER A 125 -21.40 -15.11 -12.32
CA SER A 125 -21.96 -16.36 -12.83
C SER A 125 -21.00 -17.00 -13.83
N ALA A 126 -20.92 -18.32 -13.82
CA ALA A 126 -20.17 -19.11 -14.78
C ALA A 126 -20.98 -20.33 -15.19
N THR A 127 -20.87 -20.71 -16.47
CA THR A 127 -21.51 -21.91 -17.00
C THR A 127 -20.45 -22.89 -17.49
N ARG A 128 -20.55 -24.14 -17.05
CA ARG A 128 -19.69 -25.24 -17.48
C ARG A 128 -20.52 -26.47 -17.78
N GLN A 129 -20.06 -27.23 -18.76
CA GLN A 129 -20.63 -28.51 -19.09
C GLN A 129 -20.03 -29.56 -18.16
N GLY A 130 -20.91 -30.33 -17.51
CA GLY A 130 -20.54 -31.45 -16.68
C GLY A 130 -21.09 -32.74 -17.26
N SER A 131 -20.33 -33.81 -17.12
CA SER A 131 -20.71 -35.13 -17.63
C SER A 131 -20.45 -36.22 -16.61
N GLY A 132 -21.22 -37.30 -16.66
CA GLY A 132 -21.12 -38.38 -15.70
C GLY A 132 -22.09 -39.53 -15.97
N ALA A 133 -21.88 -40.64 -15.26
CA ALA A 133 -22.70 -41.84 -15.36
C ALA A 133 -24.11 -41.67 -14.78
N THR A 134 -24.35 -40.59 -14.03
CA THR A 134 -25.66 -40.23 -13.48
C THR A 134 -25.92 -38.74 -13.68
N SER A 135 -27.19 -38.33 -13.70
CA SER A 135 -27.56 -36.91 -13.75
C SER A 135 -26.92 -36.11 -12.61
N THR A 136 -26.93 -36.64 -11.40
CA THR A 136 -26.32 -35.99 -10.23
C THR A 136 -24.81 -35.79 -10.38
N SER A 137 -24.07 -36.82 -10.84
CA SER A 137 -22.62 -36.70 -11.04
C SER A 137 -22.27 -35.71 -12.15
N ALA A 138 -23.02 -35.71 -13.26
CA ALA A 138 -22.86 -34.74 -14.33
C ALA A 138 -23.09 -33.30 -13.83
N ILE A 139 -24.15 -33.06 -13.06
CA ILE A 139 -24.45 -31.74 -12.48
C ILE A 139 -23.36 -31.30 -11.49
N GLN A 140 -22.90 -32.21 -10.62
CA GLN A 140 -21.85 -31.92 -9.64
C GLN A 140 -20.51 -31.57 -10.31
N ASN A 141 -20.11 -32.33 -11.33
CA ASN A 141 -18.89 -32.09 -12.10
C ASN A 141 -18.93 -30.71 -12.78
N GLY A 142 -20.06 -30.37 -13.41
CA GLY A 142 -20.26 -29.04 -14.03
C GLY A 142 -20.28 -27.92 -12.99
N ALA A 143 -20.93 -28.12 -11.86
CA ALA A 143 -20.99 -27.15 -10.77
C ALA A 143 -19.60 -26.88 -10.17
N GLN A 144 -18.77 -27.92 -9.99
CA GLN A 144 -17.41 -27.76 -9.47
C GLN A 144 -16.52 -26.97 -10.43
N ALA A 145 -16.59 -27.25 -11.73
CA ALA A 145 -15.87 -26.50 -12.74
C ALA A 145 -16.31 -25.03 -12.79
N ALA A 146 -17.62 -24.75 -12.80
CA ALA A 146 -18.15 -23.39 -12.81
C ALA A 146 -17.80 -22.61 -11.52
N ARG A 147 -17.77 -23.29 -10.36
CA ARG A 147 -17.30 -22.69 -9.10
C ARG A 147 -15.83 -22.32 -9.15
N ALA A 148 -15.00 -23.18 -9.74
CA ALA A 148 -13.58 -22.90 -9.90
C ALA A 148 -13.34 -21.63 -10.74
N ASP A 149 -14.13 -21.40 -11.80
CA ASP A 149 -14.01 -20.17 -12.60
C ASP A 149 -14.39 -18.91 -11.81
N ILE A 150 -15.44 -18.98 -10.99
CA ILE A 150 -15.85 -17.85 -10.14
C ILE A 150 -14.77 -17.54 -9.09
N LEU A 151 -14.19 -18.59 -8.49
CA LEU A 151 -13.15 -18.47 -7.47
C LEU A 151 -11.76 -18.12 -8.04
N ALA A 152 -11.54 -18.29 -9.34
CA ALA A 152 -10.28 -17.93 -10.00
C ALA A 152 -9.91 -16.45 -9.85
N VAL A 153 -10.89 -15.60 -9.48
CA VAL A 153 -10.68 -14.17 -9.27
C VAL A 153 -10.12 -13.84 -7.88
N GLY A 154 -9.97 -14.83 -7.00
CA GLY A 154 -9.28 -14.67 -5.72
C GLY A 154 -10.07 -13.90 -4.65
N VAL A 155 -11.39 -13.77 -4.84
CA VAL A 155 -12.29 -13.07 -3.92
C VAL A 155 -13.20 -14.05 -3.18
N ALA A 156 -13.62 -13.67 -1.97
CA ALA A 156 -14.57 -14.47 -1.19
C ALA A 156 -15.97 -14.38 -1.81
N CYS A 157 -16.63 -15.52 -2.01
CA CYS A 157 -17.97 -15.60 -2.59
C CYS A 157 -18.92 -16.43 -1.72
N ALA A 158 -20.17 -15.99 -1.63
CA ALA A 158 -21.25 -16.61 -0.86
C ALA A 158 -22.56 -16.64 -1.67
N ASN A 159 -23.63 -17.18 -1.05
CA ASN A 159 -24.97 -17.26 -1.65
C ASN A 159 -24.97 -17.99 -3.01
N TRP A 160 -24.33 -19.16 -3.02
CA TRP A 160 -24.19 -19.98 -4.22
C TRP A 160 -25.54 -20.53 -4.68
N ALA A 161 -25.88 -20.29 -5.93
CA ALA A 161 -27.02 -20.91 -6.59
C ALA A 161 -26.54 -21.69 -7.82
N THR A 162 -27.08 -22.89 -8.00
CA THR A 162 -26.78 -23.77 -9.14
C THR A 162 -28.04 -23.99 -9.94
N ASN A 163 -27.99 -23.76 -11.24
CA ASN A 163 -29.03 -24.11 -12.19
C ASN A 163 -28.45 -25.07 -13.23
N ALA A 164 -29.16 -26.14 -13.55
CA ALA A 164 -28.70 -27.15 -14.48
C ALA A 164 -29.75 -27.42 -15.56
N SER A 165 -29.28 -27.55 -16.79
CA SER A 165 -30.10 -27.92 -17.95
C SER A 165 -29.53 -29.17 -18.59
N ASN A 166 -30.38 -30.15 -18.86
CA ASN A 166 -29.96 -31.36 -19.55
C ASN A 166 -29.60 -30.99 -21.00
N VAL A 167 -28.41 -31.40 -21.43
CA VAL A 167 -27.95 -31.24 -22.82
C VAL A 167 -28.15 -32.56 -23.56
N PHE A 168 -27.79 -33.66 -22.90
CA PHE A 168 -27.87 -34.99 -23.46
C PHE A 168 -28.00 -36.05 -22.37
N THR A 169 -28.78 -37.09 -22.66
CA THR A 169 -28.79 -38.34 -21.92
C THR A 169 -28.69 -39.47 -22.93
N ALA A 170 -27.75 -40.39 -22.74
CA ALA A 170 -27.63 -41.55 -23.60
C ALA A 170 -28.92 -42.39 -23.55
N PRO A 171 -29.35 -43.02 -24.66
CA PRO A 171 -30.61 -43.77 -24.71
C PRO A 171 -30.70 -44.93 -23.71
N ASP A 172 -29.55 -45.52 -23.37
CA ASP A 172 -29.39 -46.57 -22.36
C ASP A 172 -29.25 -46.02 -20.92
N GLY A 173 -29.24 -44.69 -20.76
CA GLY A 173 -29.07 -44.00 -19.48
C GLY A 173 -27.66 -44.11 -18.89
N SER A 174 -26.68 -44.61 -19.63
CA SER A 174 -25.31 -44.83 -19.11
C SER A 174 -24.48 -43.55 -18.99
N TRP A 175 -24.91 -42.47 -19.64
CA TRP A 175 -24.18 -41.21 -19.70
C TRP A 175 -25.11 -40.01 -19.74
N HIS A 176 -24.76 -38.99 -18.98
CA HIS A 176 -25.48 -37.73 -18.91
C HIS A 176 -24.56 -36.54 -19.09
N VAL A 177 -25.07 -35.51 -19.74
CA VAL A 177 -24.39 -34.24 -19.96
C VAL A 177 -25.33 -33.11 -19.59
N TYR A 178 -24.86 -32.20 -18.75
CA TYR A 178 -25.61 -31.04 -18.29
C TYR A 178 -24.81 -29.76 -18.49
N ASN A 179 -25.49 -28.70 -18.91
CA ASN A 179 -24.98 -27.34 -18.79
C ASN A 179 -25.35 -26.82 -17.41
N VAL A 180 -24.34 -26.55 -16.60
CA VAL A 180 -24.49 -26.15 -15.21
C VAL A 180 -24.01 -24.72 -15.06
N THR A 181 -24.94 -23.83 -14.72
CA THR A 181 -24.65 -22.44 -14.39
C THR A 181 -24.61 -22.29 -12.88
N VAL A 182 -23.50 -21.80 -12.37
CA VAL A 182 -23.35 -21.43 -10.97
C VAL A 182 -23.31 -19.91 -10.88
N SER A 183 -23.99 -19.35 -9.89
CA SER A 183 -23.93 -17.93 -9.55
C SER A 183 -23.63 -17.74 -8.07
N ALA A 184 -22.96 -16.63 -7.74
CA ALA A 184 -22.61 -16.26 -6.37
C ALA A 184 -22.47 -14.75 -6.24
N LEU A 185 -22.51 -14.27 -4.99
CA LEU A 185 -22.17 -12.90 -4.64
C LEU A 185 -20.75 -12.89 -4.06
N CYS A 186 -19.85 -12.13 -4.70
CA CYS A 186 -18.44 -12.06 -4.33
C CYS A 186 -18.08 -10.68 -3.77
N THR A 187 -17.32 -10.64 -2.68
CA THR A 187 -16.89 -9.41 -2.02
C THR A 187 -15.61 -8.88 -2.67
N ASN A 188 -15.62 -7.64 -3.15
CA ASN A 188 -14.42 -6.87 -3.49
C ASN A 188 -14.12 -5.81 -2.45
#